data_AF-Q6TQE6-F1
#
_entry.id   AF-Q6TQE6-F1
#
_cell.length_a   1.000
_cell.length_b   1.000
_cell.length_c   1.000
_cell.angle_alpha   90.00
_cell.angle_beta   90.00
_cell.angle_gamma   90.00
#
_symmetry.space_group_name_H-M   'P 1'
#
loop_
_entity.id
_entity.type
_entity.pdbx_description
1 polymer ?
#
loop_
_entity_poly.entity_id
_entity_poly.type
_entity_poly.pdbx_seq_one_letter_code
_entity_poly.pdbx_strand_id
1 'polypeptide(L)'
;MINVQIVYILVIVFILKLFSKRSIFYPTGKKIIPYNIEKILISNLALAILYMDDGGRGGNTKKGVIINIAGYDLQSRKPLQLAILKIYNIELNLHKNGQLYIPAKSYNHFYQCIYHFIIPCMQYKLSITP
;
A
#
# COMPACT_ATOMS: atom_id res chain seq x y z
N MET A 1 22.68 -2.48 -5.59
CA MET A 1 22.15 -2.52 -4.20
C MET A 1 21.77 -1.10 -3.81
N ILE A 2 20.50 -0.83 -3.51
CA ILE A 2 20.11 0.49 -2.98
C ILE A 2 20.62 0.56 -1.53
N ASN A 3 21.32 1.63 -1.19
CA ASN A 3 21.82 1.83 0.17
C ASN A 3 20.62 1.92 1.14
N VAL A 4 20.60 1.07 2.16
CA VAL A 4 19.55 1.00 3.17
C VAL A 4 19.26 2.39 3.76
N GLN A 5 20.30 3.20 4.00
CA GLN A 5 20.19 4.55 4.52
C GLN A 5 19.44 5.49 3.56
N ILE A 6 19.58 5.30 2.24
CA ILE A 6 18.81 6.05 1.24
C ILE A 6 17.32 5.70 1.32
N VAL A 7 16.97 4.42 1.52
CA VAL A 7 15.57 4.01 1.69
C VAL A 7 14.97 4.63 2.95
N TYR A 8 15.69 4.60 4.08
CA TYR A 8 15.24 5.26 5.32
C TYR A 8 15.03 6.77 5.13
N ILE A 9 15.97 7.45 4.46
CA ILE A 9 15.82 8.88 4.15
C ILE A 9 14.60 9.12 3.27
N LEU A 10 14.39 8.31 2.22
CA LEU A 10 13.24 8.43 1.32
C LEU A 10 11.91 8.16 2.04
N VAL A 11 11.85 7.18 2.94
CA VAL A 11 10.66 6.89 3.76
C VAL A 11 10.37 8.04 4.71
N ILE A 12 11.38 8.58 5.40
CA ILE A 12 11.22 9.73 6.29
C ILE A 12 10.75 10.96 5.50
N VAL A 13 11.40 11.28 4.37
CA VAL A 13 11.01 12.40 3.50
C VAL A 13 9.58 12.22 2.97
N PHE A 14 9.21 10.99 2.59
CA PHE A 14 7.85 10.70 2.13
C PHE A 14 6.83 10.84 3.25
N ILE A 15 7.11 10.35 4.45
CA ILE A 15 6.26 10.51 5.64
C ILE A 15 6.09 12.01 5.97
N LEU A 16 7.17 12.79 5.98
CA LEU A 16 7.10 14.25 6.17
C LEU A 16 6.26 14.93 5.08
N LYS A 17 6.36 14.46 3.84
CA LYS A 17 5.53 14.91 2.70
C LYS A 17 4.07 14.45 2.79
N LEU A 18 3.77 13.38 3.52
CA LEU A 18 2.39 12.98 3.82
C LEU A 18 1.80 13.82 4.96
N PHE A 19 2.60 14.19 5.97
CA PHE A 19 2.16 15.08 7.04
C PHE A 19 1.70 16.45 6.51
N SER A 20 2.40 17.01 5.52
CA SER A 20 1.96 18.25 4.85
C SER A 20 0.69 18.09 4.00
N LYS A 21 0.26 16.85 3.73
CA LYS A 21 -0.96 16.52 2.98
C LYS A 21 -2.14 16.14 3.86
N ARG A 22 -2.08 16.39 5.18
CA ARG A 22 -3.16 16.06 6.12
C ARG A 22 -4.53 16.59 5.66
N SER A 23 -4.60 17.80 5.11
CA SER A 23 -5.84 18.39 4.60
C SER A 23 -6.51 17.60 3.48
N ILE A 24 -5.73 16.87 2.66
CA ILE A 24 -6.23 16.07 1.54
C ILE A 24 -6.88 14.77 2.06
N PHE A 25 -6.31 14.17 3.09
CA PHE A 25 -6.80 12.92 3.69
C PHE A 25 -7.81 13.15 4.81
N TYR A 26 -7.86 14.34 5.41
CA TYR A 26 -8.77 14.72 6.49
C TYR A 26 -9.43 16.09 6.24
N PRO A 27 -10.13 16.28 5.09
CA PRO A 27 -10.69 17.59 4.74
C PRO A 27 -11.75 18.08 5.73
N THR A 28 -12.43 17.15 6.41
CA THR A 28 -13.48 17.42 7.41
C THR A 28 -13.18 16.75 8.75
N GLY A 29 -11.90 16.45 9.03
CA GLY A 29 -11.49 15.71 10.24
C GLY A 29 -11.72 14.20 10.18
N LYS A 30 -12.43 13.69 9.17
CA LYS A 30 -12.58 12.26 8.89
C LYS A 30 -11.59 11.79 7.82
N LYS A 31 -10.95 10.63 8.04
CA LYS A 31 -10.00 10.03 7.09
C LYS A 31 -10.74 9.58 5.82
N ILE A 32 -10.26 10.02 4.65
CA ILE A 32 -10.76 9.63 3.33
C ILE A 32 -9.62 9.22 2.39
N ILE A 33 -9.92 8.45 1.35
CA ILE A 33 -9.04 8.31 0.19
C ILE A 33 -9.42 9.40 -0.82
N PRO A 34 -8.50 10.32 -1.18
CA PRO A 34 -8.81 11.39 -2.10
C PRO A 34 -9.06 10.85 -3.52
N TYR A 35 -9.94 11.50 -4.28
CA TYR A 35 -10.29 11.06 -5.64
C TYR A 35 -9.08 11.01 -6.59
N ASN A 36 -8.10 11.89 -6.39
CA ASN A 36 -6.85 11.93 -7.12
C ASN A 36 -5.75 11.06 -6.50
N ILE A 37 -6.10 10.00 -5.74
CA ILE A 37 -5.13 9.08 -5.14
C ILE A 37 -4.15 8.53 -6.15
N GLU A 38 -4.57 8.38 -7.41
CA GLU A 38 -3.70 7.96 -8.51
C GLU A 38 -2.49 8.88 -8.73
N LYS A 39 -2.58 10.17 -8.39
CA LYS A 39 -1.46 11.13 -8.47
C LYS A 39 -0.54 11.08 -7.25
N ILE A 40 -1.00 10.44 -6.16
CA ILE A 40 -0.24 10.30 -4.92
C ILE A 40 0.45 8.93 -4.88
N LEU A 41 -0.24 7.88 -5.32
CA LEU A 41 0.22 6.49 -5.37
C LEU A 41 0.85 6.17 -6.74
N ILE A 42 1.65 7.10 -7.30
CA ILE A 42 2.28 6.92 -8.62
C ILE A 42 3.59 6.11 -8.57
N SER A 43 4.22 6.00 -7.40
CA SER A 43 5.55 5.40 -7.29
C SER A 43 5.51 4.08 -6.53
N ASN A 44 6.39 3.16 -6.91
CA ASN A 44 6.56 1.90 -6.18
C ASN A 44 6.90 2.12 -4.69
N LEU A 45 7.61 3.21 -4.36
CA LEU A 45 7.87 3.62 -2.98
C LEU A 45 6.58 3.95 -2.23
N ALA A 46 5.63 4.67 -2.85
CA ALA A 46 4.36 4.99 -2.21
C ALA A 46 3.53 3.72 -1.90
N LEU A 47 3.50 2.77 -2.84
CA LEU A 47 2.86 1.46 -2.63
C LEU A 47 3.57 0.64 -1.54
N ALA A 48 4.90 0.66 -1.52
CA ALA A 48 5.68 -0.02 -0.49
C ALA A 48 5.44 0.57 0.91
N ILE A 49 5.36 1.89 1.04
CA ILE A 49 5.06 2.56 2.31
C ILE A 49 3.65 2.23 2.78
N LEU A 50 2.65 2.27 1.89
CA LEU A 50 1.29 1.83 2.21
C LEU A 50 1.27 0.39 2.72
N TYR A 51 2.04 -0.50 2.11
CA TYR A 51 2.14 -1.90 2.55
C TYR A 51 2.92 -2.08 3.86
N MET A 52 3.99 -1.31 4.08
CA MET A 52 4.73 -1.37 5.34
C MET A 52 3.89 -0.87 6.52
N ASP A 53 3.03 0.11 6.32
CA ASP A 53 2.14 0.64 7.35
C ASP A 53 0.97 -0.32 7.60
N ASP A 54 0.11 -0.51 6.59
CA ASP A 54 -1.18 -1.17 6.73
C ASP A 54 -1.22 -2.61 6.15
N GLY A 55 -0.12 -3.08 5.58
CA GLY A 55 -0.02 -4.39 4.96
C GLY A 55 0.32 -5.53 5.93
N GLY A 56 0.08 -6.76 5.47
CA GLY A 56 0.41 -7.97 6.21
C GLY A 56 0.12 -9.25 5.43
N ARG A 57 0.34 -10.39 6.08
CA ARG A 57 0.09 -11.72 5.50
C ARG A 57 -1.41 -11.99 5.43
N GLY A 58 -1.88 -12.62 4.36
CA GLY A 58 -3.26 -13.10 4.28
C GLY A 58 -3.46 -14.28 5.21
N GLY A 59 -4.32 -14.15 6.22
CA GLY A 59 -4.47 -15.15 7.29
C GLY A 59 -4.84 -16.56 6.81
N ASN A 60 -5.48 -16.69 5.65
CA ASN A 60 -6.00 -17.96 5.13
C ASN A 60 -5.32 -18.42 3.83
N THR A 61 -4.25 -17.76 3.37
CA THR A 61 -3.61 -18.14 2.11
C THR A 61 -2.10 -18.15 2.24
N LYS A 62 -1.47 -19.22 1.73
CA LYS A 62 0.00 -19.38 1.80
C LYS A 62 0.77 -18.33 0.98
N LYS A 63 0.10 -17.68 0.02
CA LYS A 63 0.70 -16.79 -0.99
C LYS A 63 0.03 -15.43 -1.14
N GLY A 64 -1.03 -15.15 -0.39
CA GLY A 64 -1.74 -13.88 -0.48
C GLY A 64 -1.30 -12.93 0.63
N VAL A 65 -1.35 -11.64 0.33
CA VAL A 65 -1.10 -10.57 1.30
C VAL A 65 -2.28 -9.62 1.30
N ILE A 66 -2.40 -8.83 2.36
CA ILE A 66 -3.48 -7.86 2.52
C ILE A 66 -2.92 -6.45 2.72
N ILE A 67 -3.76 -5.46 2.44
CA ILE A 67 -3.61 -4.06 2.89
C ILE A 67 -4.89 -3.69 3.63
N ASN A 68 -4.78 -3.29 4.90
CA ASN A 68 -5.93 -2.88 5.69
C ASN A 68 -6.32 -1.42 5.41
N ILE A 69 -7.53 -1.20 4.93
CA ILE A 69 -8.07 0.13 4.65
C ILE A 69 -9.39 0.38 5.40
N ALA A 70 -9.64 -0.38 6.47
CA ALA A 70 -10.84 -0.24 7.29
C ALA A 70 -10.96 1.15 7.96
N GLY A 71 -9.83 1.84 8.17
CA GLY A 71 -9.79 3.20 8.70
C GLY A 71 -10.26 4.30 7.74
N TYR A 72 -10.39 3.99 6.44
CA TYR A 72 -10.95 4.93 5.44
C TYR A 72 -12.46 4.76 5.32
N ASP A 73 -13.15 5.82 4.93
CA ASP A 73 -14.59 5.78 4.65
C ASP A 73 -14.93 4.74 3.55
N LEU A 74 -16.14 4.18 3.61
CA LEU A 74 -16.57 3.10 2.72
C LEU A 74 -16.59 3.49 1.24
N GLN A 75 -16.93 4.74 0.93
CA GLN A 75 -17.10 5.20 -0.45
C GLN A 75 -15.76 5.32 -1.17
N SER A 76 -14.70 5.64 -0.44
CA SER A 76 -13.37 5.90 -1.00
C SER A 76 -12.47 4.66 -1.14
N ARG A 77 -12.86 3.51 -0.55
CA ARG A 77 -12.10 2.24 -0.65
C ARG A 77 -12.01 1.69 -2.07
N LYS A 78 -13.11 1.74 -2.83
CA LYS A 78 -13.17 1.25 -4.22
C LYS A 78 -12.29 2.07 -5.18
N PRO A 79 -12.26 3.41 -5.09
CA PRO A 79 -11.27 4.22 -5.81
C PRO A 79 -9.82 3.79 -5.62
N LEU A 80 -9.38 3.44 -4.40
CA LEU A 80 -8.02 2.95 -4.17
C LEU A 80 -7.74 1.62 -4.88
N GLN A 81 -8.69 0.68 -4.80
CA GLN A 81 -8.61 -0.59 -5.52
C GLN A 81 -8.41 -0.38 -7.03
N LEU A 82 -9.21 0.52 -7.61
CA LEU A 82 -9.15 0.85 -9.05
C LEU A 82 -7.86 1.58 -9.42
N ALA A 83 -7.37 2.49 -8.57
CA ALA A 83 -6.11 3.18 -8.79
C ALA A 83 -4.92 2.22 -8.81
N ILE A 84 -4.89 1.25 -7.88
CA ILE A 84 -3.82 0.24 -7.84
C ILE A 84 -3.85 -0.63 -9.09
N LEU A 85 -5.04 -1.09 -9.50
CA LEU A 85 -5.19 -1.84 -10.75
C LEU A 85 -4.70 -1.04 -11.96
N LYS A 86 -5.09 0.23 -12.07
CA LYS A 86 -4.73 1.10 -13.21
C LYS A 86 -3.23 1.39 -13.29
N ILE A 87 -2.59 1.70 -12.17
CA ILE A 87 -1.19 2.16 -12.14
C ILE A 87 -0.21 0.99 -12.19
N TYR A 88 -0.53 -0.09 -11.47
CA TYR A 88 0.40 -1.19 -11.27
C TYR A 88 -0.06 -2.48 -11.95
N ASN A 89 -1.23 -2.52 -12.59
CA ASN A 89 -1.78 -3.76 -13.14
C ASN A 89 -1.87 -4.90 -12.10
N ILE A 90 -2.18 -4.54 -10.84
CA ILE A 90 -2.33 -5.47 -9.71
C ILE A 90 -3.81 -5.62 -9.40
N GLU A 91 -4.34 -6.81 -9.63
CA GLU A 91 -5.70 -7.13 -9.22
C GLU A 91 -5.79 -7.29 -7.69
N LEU A 92 -6.89 -6.81 -7.14
CA LEU A 92 -7.17 -6.80 -5.71
C LEU A 92 -8.62 -7.22 -5.48
N ASN A 93 -8.89 -7.91 -4.37
CA ASN A 93 -10.25 -8.16 -3.90
C ASN A 93 -10.53 -7.32 -2.65
N LEU A 94 -11.52 -6.43 -2.72
CA LEU A 94 -11.98 -5.68 -1.54
C LEU A 94 -12.94 -6.54 -0.71
N HIS A 95 -12.52 -6.89 0.50
CA HIS A 95 -13.33 -7.63 1.47
C HIS A 95 -14.25 -6.69 2.27
N LYS A 96 -15.36 -7.22 2.80
CA LYS A 96 -16.36 -6.47 3.58
C LYS A 96 -15.76 -5.79 4.81
N ASN A 97 -14.73 -6.38 5.41
CA ASN A 97 -14.03 -5.84 6.58
C ASN A 97 -13.05 -4.70 6.24
N GLY A 98 -12.97 -4.26 4.98
CA GLY A 98 -12.06 -3.19 4.56
C GLY A 98 -10.64 -3.66 4.31
N GLN A 99 -10.41 -4.94 4.03
CA GLN A 99 -9.11 -5.43 3.56
C GLN A 99 -9.07 -5.49 2.03
N LEU A 100 -8.00 -4.97 1.44
CA LEU A 100 -7.64 -5.25 0.05
C LEU A 100 -6.77 -6.50 0.04
N TYR A 101 -7.30 -7.59 -0.48
CA TYR A 101 -6.57 -8.84 -0.64
C TYR A 101 -5.86 -8.87 -2.00
N ILE A 102 -4.54 -9.07 -1.98
CA ILE A 102 -3.72 -9.33 -3.16
C ILE A 102 -3.71 -10.85 -3.39
N PRO A 103 -4.38 -11.36 -4.43
CA PRO A 103 -4.40 -12.77 -4.72
C PRO A 103 -3.03 -13.27 -5.18
N ALA A 104 -2.77 -14.57 -4.99
CA ALA A 104 -1.51 -15.19 -5.37
C ALA A 104 -1.10 -14.91 -6.83
N LYS A 105 -2.07 -14.84 -7.75
CA LYS A 105 -1.83 -14.52 -9.17
C LYS A 105 -1.21 -13.14 -9.40
N SER A 106 -1.46 -12.18 -8.51
CA SER A 106 -0.93 -10.81 -8.59
C SER A 106 0.22 -10.57 -7.62
N TYR A 107 0.51 -11.52 -6.72
CA TYR A 107 1.52 -11.36 -5.68
C TYR A 107 2.92 -11.18 -6.26
N ASN A 108 3.30 -11.96 -7.26
CA ASN A 108 4.62 -11.85 -7.89
C ASN A 108 4.87 -10.45 -8.45
N HIS A 109 3.89 -9.89 -9.16
CA HIS A 109 4.00 -8.55 -9.70
C HIS A 109 4.04 -7.50 -8.59
N PHE A 110 3.16 -7.61 -7.59
CA PHE A 110 3.17 -6.76 -6.41
C PHE A 110 4.53 -6.77 -5.69
N TYR A 111 5.09 -7.95 -5.45
CA TYR A 111 6.40 -8.13 -4.82
C TYR A 111 7.50 -7.42 -5.61
N GLN A 112 7.55 -7.61 -6.93
CA GLN A 112 8.51 -6.93 -7.81
C GLN A 112 8.40 -5.40 -7.72
N CYS A 113 7.20 -4.86 -7.59
CA CYS A 113 7.00 -3.43 -7.41
C CYS A 113 7.63 -2.94 -6.09
N ILE A 114 7.38 -3.63 -4.97
CA ILE A 114 7.67 -3.07 -3.64
C ILE A 114 8.98 -3.55 -3.01
N TYR A 115 9.49 -4.72 -3.37
CA TYR A 115 10.52 -5.45 -2.59
C TYR A 115 11.76 -4.60 -2.29
N HIS A 116 12.26 -3.88 -3.29
CA HIS A 116 13.46 -3.04 -3.15
C HIS A 116 13.29 -1.85 -2.19
N PHE A 117 12.06 -1.50 -1.81
CA PHE A 117 11.73 -0.41 -0.90
C PHE A 117 11.33 -0.91 0.50
N ILE A 118 11.20 -2.21 0.72
CA ILE A 118 10.85 -2.77 2.03
C ILE A 118 12.09 -2.81 2.92
N ILE A 119 12.04 -2.08 4.03
CA ILE A 119 13.12 -2.04 5.01
C ILE A 119 13.28 -3.40 5.70
N PRO A 120 14.51 -3.79 6.12
CA PRO A 120 14.78 -5.13 6.66
C PRO A 120 13.83 -5.55 7.80
N CYS A 121 13.54 -4.65 8.73
CA CYS A 121 12.66 -4.94 9.87
C CYS A 121 11.17 -5.10 9.51
N MET A 122 10.77 -4.81 8.27
CA MET A 122 9.39 -4.98 7.79
C MET A 122 9.24 -6.14 6.80
N GLN A 123 10.31 -6.84 6.45
CA GLN A 123 10.27 -7.96 5.49
C GLN A 123 9.39 -9.13 5.97
N TYR A 124 9.19 -9.28 7.28
CA TYR A 124 8.30 -10.30 7.86
C TYR A 124 6.85 -10.21 7.38
N LYS A 125 6.42 -9.03 6.88
CA LYS A 125 5.07 -8.82 6.33
C LYS A 125 4.87 -9.54 4.99
N LEU A 126 5.94 -9.72 4.21
CA LEU A 126 5.90 -10.39 2.90
C LEU A 126 5.55 -11.88 3.05
N SER A 127 5.00 -12.47 1.99
CA SER A 127 4.80 -13.92 1.89
C SER A 127 6.15 -14.64 1.76
N ILE A 128 6.23 -15.89 2.23
CA ILE A 128 7.45 -16.72 2.19
C ILE A 128 7.80 -17.17 0.76
N THR A 129 6.82 -17.18 -0.15
CA THR A 129 7.02 -17.60 -1.54
C THR A 129 6.44 -16.56 -2.49
N PRO A 130 7.26 -15.97 -3.37
CA PRO A 130 6.80 -15.43 -4.65
C PRO A 130 6.06 -16.51 -5.46
#